data_AF-A0A7C6F294-F1
#
_entry.id   AF-A0A7C6F294-F1
#
_cell.length_a   1.000
_cell.length_b   1.000
_cell.length_c   1.000
_cell.angle_alpha   90.00
_cell.angle_beta   90.00
_cell.angle_gamma   90.00
#
_symmetry.space_group_name_H-M   'P 1'
#
loop_
_entity.id
_entity.type
_entity.pdbx_description
1 polymer ?
#
loop_
_entity_poly.entity_id
_entity_poly.type
_entity_poly.pdbx_seq_one_letter_code
_entity_poly.pdbx_strand_id
1 'polypeptide(L)'
;MFKKALSSPHIHHPPYSTQGMMFKVILALLPAAATYAWLFGWGVIINALLAVGVALVCEAAMLTLRGRPLLPTILDGSAILTALLLVFALPPLAPWWLTTIGVAFAIIVAKHLYGGLGFNPFNPAMIGYVVLLVSFPRELTLWSLPAQLAEQTLGFGATLN
;
A
#
# COMPACT_ATOMS: atom_id res chain seq x y z
N MET A 1 3.25 -24.03 49.02
CA MET A 1 2.43 -24.43 47.85
C MET A 1 1.76 -23.17 47.29
N PHE A 2 2.35 -22.54 46.28
CA PHE A 2 1.78 -21.32 45.68
C PHE A 2 0.56 -21.68 44.83
N LYS A 3 -0.62 -21.19 45.22
CA LYS A 3 -1.84 -21.34 44.40
C LYS A 3 -1.64 -20.55 43.11
N LYS A 4 -1.74 -21.25 41.96
CA LYS A 4 -1.75 -20.63 40.63
C LYS A 4 -2.90 -19.62 40.60
N ALA A 5 -2.59 -18.33 40.41
CA ALA A 5 -3.62 -17.31 40.25
C ALA A 5 -4.49 -17.69 39.05
N LEU A 6 -5.77 -17.95 39.29
CA LEU A 6 -6.74 -18.14 38.22
C LEU A 6 -6.98 -16.76 37.62
N SER A 7 -6.35 -16.50 36.47
CA SER A 7 -6.65 -15.32 35.67
C SER A 7 -8.14 -15.33 35.33
N SER A 8 -8.81 -14.18 35.45
CA SER A 8 -10.24 -14.04 35.14
C SER A 8 -10.57 -14.60 33.74
N PRO A 9 -11.77 -15.18 33.52
CA PRO A 9 -12.14 -15.77 32.24
C PRO A 9 -12.11 -14.69 31.16
N HIS A 10 -11.09 -14.71 30.29
CA HIS A 10 -11.07 -13.86 29.11
C HIS A 10 -12.04 -14.47 28.11
N ILE A 11 -13.18 -13.81 27.90
CA ILE A 11 -14.14 -14.21 26.88
C ILE A 11 -13.43 -14.08 25.53
N HIS A 12 -13.10 -15.22 24.92
CA HIS A 12 -12.57 -15.27 23.57
C HIS A 12 -13.66 -14.79 22.61
N HIS A 13 -13.67 -13.50 22.28
CA HIS A 13 -14.28 -13.07 21.03
C HIS A 13 -13.64 -13.88 19.89
N PRO A 14 -14.40 -14.32 18.87
CA PRO A 14 -13.81 -15.06 17.75
C PRO A 14 -12.63 -14.24 17.21
N PRO A 15 -11.43 -14.82 17.08
CA PRO A 15 -10.23 -14.05 16.77
C PRO A 15 -10.38 -13.48 15.37
N TYR A 16 -10.63 -12.18 15.26
CA TYR A 16 -10.49 -11.49 13.98
C TYR A 16 -9.02 -11.60 13.56
N SER A 17 -8.75 -12.46 12.57
CA SER A 17 -7.42 -12.56 12.00
C SER A 17 -7.04 -11.24 11.33
N THR A 18 -5.81 -10.79 11.55
CA THR A 18 -5.24 -9.60 10.90
C THR A 18 -5.36 -9.70 9.38
N GLN A 19 -5.09 -10.88 8.82
CA GLN A 19 -5.26 -11.16 7.40
C GLN A 19 -6.71 -10.96 6.94
N GLY A 20 -7.67 -11.43 7.73
CA GLY A 20 -9.10 -11.28 7.44
C GLY A 20 -9.56 -9.82 7.49
N MET A 21 -8.99 -9.01 8.37
CA MET A 21 -9.25 -7.57 8.41
C MET A 21 -8.64 -6.86 7.20
N MET A 22 -7.39 -7.17 6.85
CA MET A 22 -6.73 -6.57 5.67
C MET A 22 -7.45 -6.88 4.38
N PHE A 23 -7.91 -8.12 4.20
CA PHE A 23 -8.69 -8.48 3.01
C PHE A 23 -10.00 -7.70 2.92
N LYS A 24 -10.71 -7.48 4.05
CA LYS A 24 -11.91 -6.63 4.06
C LYS A 24 -11.61 -5.18 3.67
N VAL A 25 -10.46 -4.63 4.11
CA VAL A 25 -10.05 -3.27 3.70
C VAL A 25 -9.73 -3.23 2.21
N ILE A 26 -9.03 -4.23 1.68
CA ILE A 26 -8.75 -4.32 0.23
C ILE A 26 -10.06 -4.41 -0.56
N LEU A 27 -11.02 -5.23 -0.11
CA LEU A 27 -12.34 -5.31 -0.73
C LEU A 27 -13.09 -3.97 -0.66
N ALA A 28 -13.02 -3.27 0.47
CA ALA A 28 -13.64 -1.95 0.62
C ALA A 28 -12.98 -0.87 -0.26
N LEU A 29 -11.72 -1.06 -0.67
CA LEU A 29 -11.01 -0.19 -1.61
C LEU A 29 -11.41 -0.43 -3.08
N LEU A 30 -11.99 -1.58 -3.44
CA LEU A 30 -12.38 -1.88 -4.81
C LEU A 30 -13.33 -0.85 -5.44
N PRO A 31 -14.43 -0.40 -4.80
CA PRO A 31 -15.28 0.63 -5.38
C PRO A 31 -14.52 1.94 -5.59
N ALA A 32 -13.65 2.33 -4.66
CA ALA A 32 -12.81 3.52 -4.81
C ALA A 32 -11.83 3.37 -5.98
N ALA A 33 -11.19 2.20 -6.12
CA ALA A 33 -10.30 1.89 -7.23
C ALA A 33 -11.02 1.95 -8.58
N ALA A 34 -12.25 1.42 -8.65
CA ALA A 34 -13.08 1.44 -9.86
C ALA A 34 -13.45 2.87 -10.26
N THR A 35 -13.89 3.70 -9.31
CA THR A 35 -14.17 5.12 -9.58
C THR A 35 -12.91 5.87 -9.99
N TYR A 36 -11.78 5.62 -9.33
CA TYR A 36 -10.51 6.28 -9.64
C TYR A 36 -10.04 5.94 -11.06
N ALA A 37 -10.11 4.67 -11.46
CA ALA A 37 -9.82 4.26 -12.84
C ALA A 37 -10.82 4.82 -13.86
N TRP A 38 -12.10 4.94 -13.51
CA TRP A 38 -13.11 5.51 -14.40
C TRP A 38 -12.88 7.01 -14.66
N LEU A 39 -12.43 7.77 -13.65
CA LEU A 39 -12.21 9.21 -13.76
C LEU A 39 -10.90 9.59 -14.46
N PHE A 40 -9.84 8.79 -14.27
CA PHE A 40 -8.47 9.14 -14.71
C PHE A 40 -7.89 8.17 -15.75
N GLY A 41 -8.59 7.08 -16.08
CA GLY A 41 -8.20 6.14 -17.13
C GLY A 41 -7.34 4.97 -16.65
N TRP A 42 -6.84 4.21 -17.63
CA TRP A 42 -6.16 2.93 -17.41
C TRP A 42 -4.78 3.04 -16.75
N GLY A 43 -4.08 4.16 -16.94
CA GLY A 43 -2.76 4.39 -16.33
C GLY A 43 -2.76 4.24 -14.81
N VAL A 44 -3.86 4.58 -14.15
CA VAL A 44 -4.06 4.37 -12.71
C VAL A 44 -3.98 2.89 -12.33
N ILE A 45 -4.66 2.03 -13.07
CA ILE A 45 -4.66 0.58 -12.80
C ILE A 45 -3.25 0.02 -13.01
N ILE A 46 -2.58 0.46 -14.08
CA ILE A 46 -1.22 0.01 -14.40
C ILE A 46 -0.24 0.45 -13.32
N ASN A 47 -0.33 1.70 -12.86
CA ASN A 47 0.48 2.23 -11.76
C ASN A 47 0.18 1.49 -10.44
N ALA A 48 -1.09 1.16 -10.16
CA ALA A 48 -1.47 0.36 -9.00
C ALA A 48 -0.90 -1.06 -9.05
N LEU A 49 -0.97 -1.73 -10.21
CA LEU A 49 -0.38 -3.06 -10.40
C LEU A 49 1.15 -3.03 -10.27
N LEU A 50 1.79 -2.00 -10.82
CA LEU A 50 3.22 -1.77 -10.68
C LEU A 50 3.60 -1.56 -9.21
N ALA A 51 2.86 -0.72 -8.49
CA ALA A 51 3.07 -0.47 -7.06
C ALA A 51 2.94 -1.75 -6.22
N VAL A 52 1.91 -2.56 -6.49
CA VAL A 52 1.72 -3.86 -5.84
C VAL A 52 2.88 -4.81 -6.17
N GLY A 53 3.31 -4.86 -7.43
CA GLY A 53 4.47 -5.66 -7.85
C GLY A 53 5.75 -5.25 -7.12
N VAL A 54 6.06 -3.96 -7.08
CA VAL A 54 7.21 -3.41 -6.35
C VAL A 54 7.12 -3.73 -4.86
N ALA A 55 5.94 -3.57 -4.25
CA ALA A 55 5.77 -3.86 -2.83
C ALA A 55 6.03 -5.32 -2.49
N LEU A 56 5.51 -6.24 -3.31
CA LEU A 56 5.72 -7.67 -3.14
C LEU A 56 7.18 -8.08 -3.36
N VAL A 57 7.86 -7.49 -4.36
CA VAL A 57 9.28 -7.72 -4.61
C VAL A 57 10.13 -7.21 -3.44
N CYS A 58 9.89 -5.98 -2.97
CA CYS A 58 10.60 -5.41 -1.83
C CYS A 58 10.35 -6.21 -0.53
N GLU A 59 9.11 -6.65 -0.30
CA GLU A 59 8.78 -7.47 0.86
C GLU A 59 9.48 -8.82 0.80
N ALA A 60 9.39 -9.52 -0.35
CA ALA A 60 10.06 -10.79 -0.56
C ALA A 60 11.57 -10.65 -0.37
N ALA A 61 12.19 -9.62 -0.94
CA ALA A 61 13.62 -9.32 -0.78
C ALA A 61 14.00 -9.08 0.70
N MET A 62 13.21 -8.30 1.44
CA MET A 62 13.50 -8.04 2.84
C MET A 62 13.29 -9.28 3.72
N LEU A 63 12.35 -10.16 3.37
CA LEU A 63 12.12 -11.41 4.08
C LEU A 63 13.24 -12.43 3.81
N THR A 64 13.71 -12.55 2.57
CA THR A 64 14.86 -13.41 2.24
C THR A 64 16.13 -12.93 2.95
N LEU A 65 16.42 -11.62 2.92
CA LEU A 65 17.57 -11.03 3.62
C LEU A 65 17.53 -11.25 5.13
N ARG A 66 16.34 -11.37 5.74
CA ARG A 66 16.17 -11.60 7.18
C ARG A 66 15.97 -13.08 7.55
N GLY A 67 16.02 -14.00 6.59
CA GLY A 67 15.77 -15.43 6.81
C GLY A 67 14.39 -15.74 7.37
N ARG A 68 13.37 -14.96 7.00
CA ARG A 68 11.97 -15.11 7.47
C ARG A 68 11.12 -15.85 6.42
N PRO A 69 10.06 -16.57 6.84
CA PRO A 69 9.21 -17.31 5.90
C PRO A 69 8.43 -16.37 4.98
N LEU A 70 8.49 -16.62 3.67
CA LEU A 70 7.90 -15.75 2.65
C LEU A 70 6.37 -15.86 2.58
N LEU A 71 5.88 -17.09 2.45
CA LEU A 71 4.48 -17.39 2.18
C LEU A 71 3.49 -16.78 3.20
N PRO A 72 3.67 -16.95 4.53
CA PRO A 72 2.70 -16.44 5.49
C PRO A 72 2.68 -14.90 5.56
N THR A 73 3.80 -14.24 5.30
CA THR A 73 3.87 -12.77 5.31
C THR A 73 3.31 -12.19 4.02
N ILE A 74 3.62 -12.75 2.85
CA ILE A 74 3.04 -12.27 1.59
C ILE A 74 1.51 -12.43 1.57
N LEU A 75 1.00 -13.51 2.15
CA LEU A 75 -0.44 -13.78 2.24
C LEU A 75 -1.19 -12.92 3.28
N ASP A 76 -0.47 -12.17 4.12
CA ASP A 76 -1.12 -11.26 5.06
C ASP A 76 -1.81 -10.07 4.36
N GLY A 77 -1.38 -9.75 3.13
CA GLY A 77 -1.97 -8.70 2.27
C GLY A 77 -1.58 -7.27 2.67
N SER A 78 -0.72 -7.10 3.68
CA SER A 78 -0.37 -5.79 4.22
C SER A 78 0.51 -4.97 3.27
N ALA A 79 1.41 -5.58 2.50
CA ALA A 79 2.18 -4.87 1.48
C ALA A 79 1.31 -4.42 0.31
N ILE A 80 0.36 -5.26 -0.12
CA ILE A 80 -0.62 -4.91 -1.17
C ILE A 80 -1.45 -3.71 -0.71
N LEU A 81 -2.01 -3.78 0.51
CA LEU A 81 -2.77 -2.68 1.08
C LEU A 81 -1.94 -1.39 1.17
N THR A 82 -0.68 -1.49 1.60
CA THR A 82 0.25 -0.35 1.70
C THR A 82 0.47 0.30 0.34
N ALA A 83 0.72 -0.49 -0.71
CA ALA A 83 0.90 0.02 -2.07
C ALA A 83 -0.36 0.69 -2.61
N LEU A 84 -1.54 0.07 -2.44
CA LEU A 84 -2.80 0.62 -2.92
C LEU A 84 -3.13 1.96 -2.24
N LEU A 85 -2.97 2.04 -0.91
CA LEU A 85 -3.20 3.27 -0.16
C LEU A 85 -2.23 4.38 -0.59
N LEU A 86 -0.97 4.04 -0.86
CA LEU A 86 0.01 5.02 -1.35
C LEU A 86 -0.37 5.51 -2.75
N VAL A 87 -0.71 4.62 -3.68
CA VAL A 87 -1.11 5.00 -5.04
C VAL A 87 -2.32 5.94 -5.04
N PHE A 88 -3.32 5.68 -4.21
CA PHE A 88 -4.48 6.57 -4.10
C PHE A 88 -4.18 7.92 -3.44
N ALA A 89 -3.06 8.03 -2.71
CA ALA A 89 -2.58 9.30 -2.17
C ALA A 89 -1.73 10.10 -3.18
N LEU A 90 -1.26 9.46 -4.26
CA LEU A 90 -0.47 10.11 -5.30
C LEU A 90 -1.38 10.70 -6.39
N PRO A 91 -0.87 11.69 -7.16
CA PRO A 91 -1.53 12.11 -8.38
C PRO A 91 -1.69 10.93 -9.36
N PRO A 92 -2.82 10.85 -10.08
CA PRO A 92 -3.16 9.69 -10.92
C PRO A 92 -2.20 9.50 -12.10
N LEU A 93 -1.61 10.59 -12.61
CA LEU A 93 -0.63 10.59 -13.70
C LEU A 93 0.81 10.72 -13.19
N ALA A 94 1.05 10.39 -11.92
CA ALA A 94 2.39 10.37 -11.37
C ALA A 94 3.29 9.40 -12.17
N PRO A 95 4.54 9.79 -12.49
CA PRO A 95 5.47 8.91 -13.19
C PRO A 95 5.71 7.60 -12.43
N TRP A 96 5.86 6.49 -13.15
CA TRP A 96 6.03 5.16 -12.55
C TRP A 96 7.22 5.07 -11.57
N TRP A 97 8.30 5.80 -11.84
CA TRP A 97 9.50 5.82 -11.00
C TRP A 97 9.21 6.46 -9.64
N LEU A 98 8.32 7.45 -9.56
CA LEU A 98 7.97 8.13 -8.32
C LEU A 98 7.22 7.17 -7.39
N THR A 99 6.21 6.48 -7.93
CA THR A 99 5.47 5.43 -7.22
C THR A 99 6.41 4.34 -6.73
N THR A 100 7.34 3.90 -7.58
CA THR A 100 8.32 2.85 -7.24
C THR A 100 9.16 3.23 -6.04
N ILE A 101 9.70 4.46 -6.01
CA ILE A 101 10.51 4.97 -4.90
C ILE A 101 9.67 5.02 -3.62
N GLY A 102 8.46 5.59 -3.67
CA GLY A 102 7.60 5.72 -2.49
C GLY A 102 7.23 4.37 -1.89
N VAL A 103 6.87 3.40 -2.73
CA VAL A 103 6.55 2.03 -2.30
C VAL A 103 7.78 1.34 -1.71
N ALA A 104 8.94 1.45 -2.36
CA ALA A 104 10.17 0.86 -1.86
C ALA A 104 10.52 1.40 -0.46
N PHE A 105 10.42 2.71 -0.24
CA PHE A 105 10.62 3.32 1.08
C PHE A 105 9.58 2.86 2.10
N ALA A 106 8.30 2.81 1.72
CA ALA A 106 7.23 2.33 2.61
C ALA A 106 7.49 0.88 3.07
N ILE A 107 7.91 -0.01 2.18
CA ILE A 107 8.11 -1.42 2.52
C ILE A 107 9.45 -1.66 3.22
N ILE A 108 10.55 -1.16 2.67
CA ILE A 108 11.90 -1.43 3.18
C ILE A 108 12.13 -0.68 4.49
N VAL A 109 11.91 0.64 4.49
CA VAL A 109 12.24 1.51 5.63
C VAL A 109 11.10 1.54 6.63
N ALA A 110 9.89 1.88 6.21
CA ALA A 110 8.81 2.12 7.16
C ALA A 110 8.23 0.84 7.78
N LYS A 111 8.16 -0.26 7.02
CA LYS A 111 7.65 -1.54 7.51
C LYS A 111 8.75 -2.47 8.01
N HIS A 112 9.78 -2.72 7.21
CA HIS A 112 10.71 -3.81 7.49
C HIS A 112 11.91 -3.45 8.37
N LEU A 113 12.36 -2.19 8.38
CA LEU A 113 13.43 -1.74 9.29
C LEU A 113 13.06 -1.96 10.77
N TYR A 114 11.77 -1.81 11.10
CA TYR A 114 11.24 -1.99 12.45
C TYR A 114 10.83 -3.43 12.79
N GLY A 115 11.05 -4.39 11.88
CA GLY A 115 10.75 -5.81 12.13
C GLY A 115 9.51 -6.35 11.42
N GLY A 116 8.79 -5.53 10.65
CA GLY A 116 7.65 -5.97 9.83
C GLY A 116 6.29 -5.60 10.42
N LEU A 117 5.27 -6.37 10.05
CA LEU A 117 3.89 -6.08 10.41
C LEU A 117 3.67 -6.18 11.94
N GLY A 118 3.04 -5.16 12.53
CA GLY A 118 2.77 -5.08 13.97
C GLY A 118 3.87 -4.41 14.79
N PHE A 119 5.05 -4.17 14.19
CA PHE A 119 6.16 -3.45 14.82
C PHE A 119 6.41 -2.06 14.17
N ASN A 120 5.62 -1.69 13.16
CA ASN A 120 5.73 -0.40 12.50
C ASN A 120 5.14 0.72 13.39
N PRO A 121 5.95 1.73 13.80
CA PRO A 121 5.47 2.78 14.70
C PRO A 121 4.43 3.70 14.04
N PHE A 122 4.46 3.79 12.70
CA PHE A 122 3.53 4.59 11.91
C PHE A 122 3.02 3.78 10.71
N ASN A 123 1.98 4.29 10.05
CA ASN A 123 1.46 3.72 8.82
C ASN A 123 2.53 3.77 7.71
N PRO A 124 2.98 2.62 7.16
CA PRO A 124 4.04 2.59 6.15
C PRO A 124 3.70 3.37 4.87
N ALA A 125 2.42 3.35 4.44
CA ALA A 125 1.99 4.07 3.25
C ALA A 125 2.16 5.58 3.42
N MET A 126 1.81 6.10 4.61
CA MET A 126 1.95 7.53 4.89
C MET A 126 3.41 7.97 5.02
N ILE A 127 4.30 7.10 5.53
CA ILE A 127 5.74 7.39 5.51
C ILE A 127 6.24 7.48 4.06
N GLY A 128 5.87 6.53 3.21
CA GLY A 128 6.21 6.59 1.77
C GLY A 128 5.71 7.89 1.12
N TYR A 129 4.47 8.28 1.41
CA TYR A 129 3.90 9.53 0.92
C TYR A 129 4.67 10.77 1.39
N VAL A 130 5.00 10.86 2.68
CA VAL A 130 5.76 12.00 3.24
C VAL A 130 7.16 12.09 2.63
N VAL A 131 7.84 10.96 2.42
CA VAL A 131 9.16 10.94 1.76
C VAL A 131 9.06 11.53 0.35
N LEU A 132 8.03 11.13 -0.41
CA LEU A 132 7.79 11.70 -1.73
C LEU A 132 7.43 13.18 -1.66
N LEU A 133 6.61 13.60 -0.69
CA LEU A 133 6.16 14.99 -0.51
C LEU A 133 7.32 15.93 -0.25
N VAL A 134 8.25 15.52 0.61
CA VAL A 134 9.43 16.32 0.96
C VAL A 134 10.46 16.31 -0.18
N SER A 135 10.66 15.16 -0.84
CA SER A 135 11.75 14.99 -1.81
C SER A 135 11.37 15.44 -3.22
N PHE A 136 10.10 15.28 -3.61
CA PHE A 136 9.59 15.52 -4.97
C PHE A 136 8.28 16.33 -4.96
N PRO A 137 8.25 17.52 -4.32
CA PRO A 137 7.01 18.29 -4.15
C PRO A 137 6.40 18.71 -5.49
N ARG A 138 7.22 19.01 -6.51
CA ARG A 138 6.75 19.39 -7.86
C ARG A 138 5.82 18.31 -8.42
N GLU A 139 6.28 17.06 -8.47
CA GLU A 139 5.52 15.95 -9.05
C GLU A 139 4.23 15.68 -8.26
N LEU A 140 4.26 15.84 -6.93
CA LEU A 140 3.09 15.65 -6.07
C LEU A 140 2.04 16.76 -6.13
N THR A 141 2.37 17.90 -6.73
CA THR A 141 1.43 19.01 -6.95
C THR A 141 0.72 18.94 -8.31
N LEU A 142 1.14 18.05 -9.21
CA LEU A 142 0.58 17.90 -10.56
C LEU A 142 -0.67 17.02 -10.57
N TRP A 143 -1.78 17.55 -10.05
CA TRP A 143 -3.07 16.88 -10.08
C TRP A 143 -3.80 17.15 -11.40
N SER A 144 -4.02 16.11 -12.19
CA SER A 144 -4.78 16.20 -13.44
C SER A 144 -6.27 16.42 -13.17
N LEU A 145 -6.93 17.18 -14.03
CA LEU A 145 -8.39 17.30 -14.01
C LEU A 145 -9.06 15.96 -14.38
N PRO A 146 -10.20 15.60 -13.76
CA PRO A 146 -10.98 14.44 -14.17
C PRO A 146 -11.35 14.50 -15.65
N ALA A 147 -11.38 13.35 -16.33
CA ALA A 147 -11.63 13.26 -17.78
C ALA A 147 -12.95 13.91 -18.25
N GLN A 148 -13.94 14.05 -17.36
CA GLN A 148 -15.22 14.72 -17.67
C GLN A 148 -15.11 16.25 -17.72
N LEU A 149 -14.10 16.81 -17.06
CA LEU A 149 -13.81 18.25 -17.01
C LEU A 149 -12.65 18.62 -17.94
N ALA A 150 -11.87 17.64 -18.39
CA ALA A 150 -10.81 17.82 -19.37
C ALA A 150 -11.37 17.72 -20.80
N GLU A 151 -11.08 18.70 -21.65
CA GLU A 151 -11.51 18.68 -23.07
C GLU A 151 -10.84 17.56 -23.90
N GLN A 152 -9.87 16.83 -23.33
CA GLN A 152 -9.16 15.74 -23.97
C GLN A 152 -9.43 14.41 -23.27
N THR A 153 -9.94 13.42 -24.00
CA THR A 153 -10.02 12.03 -23.56
C THR A 153 -8.63 11.41 -23.59
N LEU A 154 -8.05 11.16 -22.41
CA LEU A 154 -6.75 10.50 -22.30
C LEU A 154 -6.84 9.07 -22.83
N GLY A 155 -6.26 8.82 -24.01
CA GLY A 155 -6.11 7.48 -24.57
C GLY A 155 -5.10 6.64 -23.78
N PHE A 156 -5.12 5.31 -23.98
CA PHE A 156 -4.27 4.35 -23.25
C PHE A 156 -2.79 4.76 -23.18
N GLY A 157 -2.19 5.12 -24.32
CA GLY A 157 -0.78 5.53 -24.39
C GLY A 157 -0.49 6.89 -23.74
N ALA A 158 -1.46 7.80 -23.67
CA ALA A 158 -1.28 9.11 -23.05
C ALA A 158 -1.26 9.03 -21.51
N THR A 159 -1.78 7.94 -20.94
CA THR A 159 -1.79 7.70 -19.48
C THR A 159 -0.55 6.95 -18.96
N LEU A 160 0.35 6.55 -19.86
CA LEU A 160 1.60 5.85 -19.54
C LEU A 160 2.77 6.83 -19.64
N ASN A 161 2.98 7.62 -18.58
CA ASN A 161 4.15 8.49 -18.41
C ASN A 161 5.34 7.74 -17.82
#